data_AF-A0A819VCG5-F1
#
_entry.id   AF-A0A819VCG5-F1
#
_cell.length_a   1.000
_cell.length_b   1.000
_cell.length_c   1.000
_cell.angle_alpha   90.00
_cell.angle_beta   90.00
_cell.angle_gamma   90.00
#
_symmetry.space_group_name_H-M   'P 1'
#
loop_
_entity.id
_entity.type
_entity.pdbx_description
1 polymer ?
#
loop_
_entity_poly.entity_id
_entity_poly.type
_entity_poly.pdbx_seq_one_letter_code
_entity_poly.pdbx_strand_id
1 'polypeptide(L)'
;MNSINKNVYREPLPTIKDWLTSKINNPKEKIKNYFLSLFPFLTWIYRYNLVWFWSDVIAGLTVGAVVIPQGMAYAGLAKLAPQFGLYSSFVGVMIYWFFATSKDVTIGPVAVMSILTGTILDDVHKIHPEYELHIIASALAIIIGCIVCAFGIFRIGFLVNFIPLPALAAFT
;
A
#
# COMPACT_ATOMS: atom_id res chain seq x y z
N MET A 1 -41.22 -47.26 19.76
CA MET A 1 -41.31 -46.49 18.50
C MET A 1 -40.43 -45.25 18.65
N ASN A 2 -39.67 -44.91 17.60
CA ASN A 2 -38.83 -43.72 17.40
C ASN A 2 -37.33 -43.89 17.66
N SER A 3 -36.69 -44.46 16.63
CA SER A 3 -35.28 -44.33 16.27
C SER A 3 -34.88 -42.86 16.14
N ILE A 4 -33.88 -42.46 16.94
CA ILE A 4 -33.17 -41.19 16.83
C ILE A 4 -32.36 -41.22 15.52
N ASN A 5 -32.90 -40.62 14.46
CA ASN A 5 -32.21 -40.45 13.20
C ASN A 5 -31.28 -39.23 13.31
N LYS A 6 -30.07 -39.44 13.86
CA LYS A 6 -28.96 -38.50 13.69
C LYS A 6 -28.18 -38.96 12.46
N ASN A 7 -28.49 -38.35 11.31
CA ASN A 7 -27.59 -38.37 10.16
C ASN A 7 -26.32 -37.61 10.55
N VAL A 8 -25.38 -38.33 11.17
CA VAL A 8 -24.05 -37.85 11.51
C VAL A 8 -23.31 -37.65 10.20
N TYR A 9 -23.13 -36.39 9.80
CA TYR A 9 -22.21 -36.01 8.74
C TYR A 9 -20.81 -36.52 9.13
N ARG A 10 -20.43 -37.70 8.61
CA ARG A 10 -19.04 -38.18 8.72
C ARG A 10 -18.25 -37.47 7.63
N GLU A 11 -17.60 -36.37 7.99
CA GLU A 11 -16.50 -35.86 7.17
C GLU A 11 -15.42 -36.95 7.14
N PRO A 12 -15.07 -37.52 5.97
CA PRO A 12 -13.95 -38.44 5.88
C PRO A 12 -12.68 -37.68 6.27
N LEU A 13 -11.81 -38.30 7.07
CA LEU A 13 -10.54 -37.71 7.48
C LEU A 13 -9.77 -37.26 6.23
N PRO A 14 -9.31 -36.00 6.16
CA PRO A 14 -8.62 -35.50 4.99
C PRO A 14 -7.35 -36.33 4.78
N THR A 15 -7.34 -37.13 3.72
CA THR A 15 -6.19 -37.95 3.37
C THR A 15 -5.12 -37.02 2.76
N ILE A 16 -3.85 -37.30 3.00
CA ILE A 16 -2.72 -36.51 2.45
C ILE A 16 -2.82 -36.41 0.91
N LYS A 17 -3.38 -37.44 0.27
CA LYS A 17 -3.68 -37.47 -1.17
C LYS A 17 -4.76 -36.45 -1.57
N ASP A 18 -5.80 -36.26 -0.76
CA ASP A 18 -6.84 -35.26 -0.98
C ASP A 18 -6.32 -33.83 -0.71
N TRP A 19 -5.43 -33.69 0.27
CA TRP A 19 -4.72 -32.44 0.53
C TRP A 19 -3.77 -32.05 -0.62
N LEU A 20 -3.07 -33.01 -1.22
CA LEU A 20 -2.18 -32.75 -2.36
C LEU A 20 -2.98 -32.45 -3.63
N THR A 21 -4.03 -33.24 -3.89
CA THR A 21 -4.88 -33.15 -5.09
C THR A 21 -5.68 -31.84 -5.10
N SER A 22 -6.20 -31.40 -3.95
CA SER A 22 -6.87 -30.09 -3.83
C SER A 22 -5.93 -28.90 -4.03
N LYS A 23 -4.64 -29.04 -3.69
CA LYS A 23 -3.66 -27.95 -3.84
C LYS A 23 -3.14 -27.79 -5.27
N ILE A 24 -3.19 -28.86 -6.06
CA ILE A 24 -2.68 -28.96 -7.44
C ILE A 24 -3.78 -28.72 -8.50
N ASN A 25 -5.05 -29.06 -8.23
CA ASN A 25 -6.07 -29.08 -9.30
C ASN A 25 -6.57 -27.72 -9.80
N ASN A 26 -6.43 -26.62 -9.05
CA ASN A 26 -7.01 -25.33 -9.45
C ASN A 26 -5.98 -24.17 -9.54
N PRO A 27 -4.94 -24.27 -10.40
CA PRO A 27 -4.02 -23.15 -10.61
C PRO A 27 -4.73 -21.93 -11.21
N LYS A 28 -5.73 -22.15 -12.07
CA LYS A 28 -6.55 -21.08 -12.67
C LYS A 28 -7.42 -20.36 -11.63
N GLU A 29 -8.02 -21.08 -10.68
CA GLU A 29 -8.79 -20.42 -9.60
C GLU A 29 -7.88 -19.74 -8.58
N LYS A 30 -6.70 -20.28 -8.27
CA LYS A 30 -5.72 -19.59 -7.43
C LYS A 30 -5.24 -18.28 -8.05
N ILE A 31 -4.95 -18.27 -9.36
CA ILE A 31 -4.57 -17.06 -10.07
C ILE A 31 -5.74 -16.08 -10.11
N LYS A 32 -6.96 -16.55 -10.40
CA LYS A 32 -8.17 -15.71 -10.37
C LYS A 32 -8.42 -15.12 -8.98
N ASN A 33 -8.31 -15.91 -7.92
CA ASN A 33 -8.47 -15.46 -6.54
C ASN A 33 -7.32 -14.55 -6.10
N TYR A 34 -6.10 -14.75 -6.60
CA TYR A 34 -4.97 -13.85 -6.38
C TYR A 34 -5.20 -12.50 -7.06
N PHE A 35 -5.65 -12.48 -8.31
CA PHE A 35 -6.05 -11.26 -9.03
C PHE A 35 -7.23 -10.56 -8.38
N LEU A 36 -8.26 -11.30 -7.95
CA LEU A 36 -9.39 -10.75 -7.20
C LEU A 36 -8.98 -10.23 -5.82
N SER A 37 -7.96 -10.83 -5.19
CA SER A 37 -7.37 -10.32 -3.95
C SER A 37 -6.45 -9.12 -4.16
N LEU A 38 -5.88 -8.96 -5.36
CA LEU A 38 -5.05 -7.81 -5.74
C LEU A 38 -5.91 -6.56 -5.99
N PHE A 39 -7.14 -6.77 -6.49
CA PHE A 39 -8.08 -5.70 -6.80
C PHE A 39 -9.41 -5.87 -6.05
N PRO A 40 -9.41 -5.81 -4.70
CA PRO A 40 -10.62 -6.02 -3.91
C PRO A 40 -11.67 -4.93 -4.15
N PHE A 41 -11.28 -3.77 -4.70
CA PHE A 41 -12.19 -2.69 -5.08
C PHE A 41 -13.28 -3.16 -6.07
N LEU A 42 -12.98 -4.12 -6.97
CA LEU A 42 -13.97 -4.67 -7.90
C LEU A 42 -15.10 -5.42 -7.19
N THR A 43 -14.88 -5.91 -5.97
CA THR A 43 -15.89 -6.69 -5.24
C THR A 43 -16.81 -5.78 -4.43
N TRP A 44 -16.29 -4.65 -3.93
CA TRP A 44 -17.03 -3.74 -3.07
C TRP A 44 -17.80 -2.65 -3.82
N ILE A 45 -17.32 -2.23 -5.00
CA ILE A 45 -17.96 -1.18 -5.80
C ILE A 45 -19.42 -1.51 -6.19
N TYR A 46 -19.73 -2.80 -6.40
CA TYR A 46 -21.08 -3.25 -6.75
C TYR A 46 -22.06 -3.29 -5.57
N ARG A 47 -21.59 -3.16 -4.32
CA ARG A 47 -22.44 -3.09 -3.12
C ARG A 47 -22.50 -1.68 -2.51
N TYR A 48 -21.99 -0.69 -3.24
CA TYR A 48 -21.80 0.65 -2.72
C TYR A 48 -23.13 1.43 -2.65
N ASN A 49 -23.42 2.05 -1.51
CA ASN A 49 -24.67 2.77 -1.24
C ASN A 49 -24.47 4.29 -1.40
N LEU A 50 -25.47 5.00 -1.94
CA LEU A 50 -25.46 6.45 -2.11
C LEU A 50 -25.30 7.23 -0.79
N VAL A 51 -25.69 6.65 0.34
CA VAL A 51 -25.44 7.25 1.66
C VAL A 51 -23.95 7.25 2.01
N TRP A 52 -23.22 6.22 1.62
CA TRP A 52 -21.77 6.12 1.86
C TRP A 52 -20.99 7.06 0.93
N PHE A 53 -21.50 7.30 -0.28
CA PHE A 53 -20.94 8.28 -1.20
C PHE A 53 -20.82 9.67 -0.57
N TRP A 54 -21.88 10.16 0.08
CA TRP A 54 -21.86 11.49 0.71
C TRP A 54 -20.86 11.55 1.87
N SER A 55 -20.77 10.50 2.69
CA SER A 55 -19.78 10.41 3.76
C SER A 55 -18.35 10.40 3.21
N ASP A 56 -18.09 9.65 2.14
CA ASP A 56 -16.76 9.57 1.51
C ASP A 56 -16.37 10.87 0.80
N VAL A 57 -17.34 11.61 0.23
CA VAL A 57 -17.09 12.95 -0.34
C VAL A 57 -16.69 13.94 0.74
N ILE A 58 -17.40 13.98 1.87
CA ILE A 58 -17.08 14.88 2.99
C ILE A 58 -15.72 14.49 3.61
N ALA A 59 -15.47 13.20 3.79
CA ALA A 59 -14.19 12.70 4.29
C ALA A 59 -13.04 13.03 3.31
N GLY A 60 -13.24 12.81 2.01
CA GLY A 60 -12.27 13.13 0.97
C GLY A 60 -11.95 14.62 0.88
N LEU A 61 -12.96 15.49 0.99
CA LEU A 61 -12.76 16.94 1.03
C LEU A 61 -11.95 17.36 2.27
N THR A 62 -12.27 16.78 3.43
CA THR A 62 -11.59 17.07 4.70
C THR A 62 -10.13 16.61 4.66
N VAL A 63 -9.88 15.38 4.22
CA VAL A 63 -8.52 14.84 4.07
C VAL A 63 -7.75 15.61 3.01
N GLY A 64 -8.37 15.92 1.87
CA GLY A 64 -7.76 16.71 0.80
C GLY A 64 -7.32 18.10 1.27
N ALA A 65 -8.18 18.79 2.04
CA ALA A 65 -7.86 20.09 2.63
C ALA A 65 -6.67 20.04 3.59
N VAL A 66 -6.44 18.91 4.28
CA VAL A 66 -5.28 18.71 5.18
C VAL A 66 -4.01 18.32 4.39
N VAL A 67 -4.15 17.48 3.37
CA VAL A 67 -3.01 16.95 2.59
C VAL A 67 -2.32 18.03 1.76
N ILE A 68 -3.06 19.05 1.27
CA ILE A 68 -2.50 20.16 0.48
C ILE A 68 -1.42 20.93 1.26
N PRO A 69 -1.72 21.55 2.42
CA PRO A 69 -0.70 22.27 3.20
C PRO A 69 0.37 21.35 3.74
N GLN A 70 0.01 20.12 4.13
CA GLN A 70 0.97 19.12 4.63
C GLN A 70 2.01 18.73 3.56
N GLY A 71 1.57 18.46 2.32
CA GLY A 71 2.47 18.12 1.21
C GLY A 71 3.38 19.28 0.82
N MET A 72 2.88 20.52 0.86
CA MET A 72 3.70 21.72 0.62
C MET A 72 4.78 21.91 1.69
N ALA A 73 4.45 21.71 2.96
CA ALA A 73 5.41 21.80 4.06
C ALA A 73 6.52 20.75 3.92
N TYR A 74 6.17 19.51 3.55
CA TYR A 74 7.11 18.42 3.38
C TYR A 74 8.03 18.59 2.17
N ALA A 75 7.54 19.14 1.06
CA ALA A 75 8.41 19.53 -0.06
C ALA A 75 9.46 20.57 0.37
N GLY A 76 9.07 21.53 1.22
CA GLY A 76 10.00 22.49 1.82
C GLY A 76 11.08 21.82 2.67
N LEU A 77 10.72 20.80 3.46
CA LEU A 77 11.70 20.02 4.24
C LEU A 77 12.69 19.24 3.34
N ALA A 78 12.23 18.82 2.15
CA ALA A 78 13.07 18.17 1.15
C ALA A 78 13.86 19.16 0.26
N LYS A 79 13.81 20.47 0.55
CA LYS A 79 14.46 21.55 -0.22
C LYS A 79 14.00 21.63 -1.69
N LEU A 80 12.79 21.16 -1.97
CA LEU A 80 12.18 21.17 -3.29
C LEU A 80 11.08 22.22 -3.36
N ALA A 81 10.76 22.66 -4.58
CA ALA A 81 9.63 23.56 -4.78
C ALA A 81 8.31 22.90 -4.32
N PRO A 82 7.39 23.65 -3.68
CA PRO A 82 6.15 23.09 -3.10
C PRO A 82 5.28 22.31 -4.09
N GLN A 83 5.33 22.66 -5.38
CA GLN A 83 4.62 21.98 -6.46
C GLN A 83 4.97 20.49 -6.57
N PHE A 84 6.22 20.10 -6.26
CA PHE A 84 6.64 18.69 -6.32
C PHE A 84 6.02 17.87 -5.17
N GLY A 85 5.77 18.48 -4.01
CA GLY A 85 5.03 17.84 -2.92
C GLY A 85 3.59 17.54 -3.30
N LEU A 86 2.94 18.48 -3.98
CA LEU A 86 1.57 18.30 -4.50
C LEU A 86 1.50 17.19 -5.55
N TYR A 87 2.44 17.15 -6.49
CA TYR A 87 2.51 16.08 -7.49
C TYR A 87 2.70 14.71 -6.84
N SER A 88 3.61 14.61 -5.88
CA SER A 88 3.88 13.36 -5.16
C SER A 88 2.66 12.87 -4.36
N SER A 89 2.00 13.75 -3.61
CA SER A 89 0.80 13.43 -2.83
C SER A 89 -0.36 12.99 -3.74
N PHE A 90 -0.58 13.65 -4.87
CA PHE A 90 -1.68 13.34 -5.77
C PHE A 90 -1.46 12.01 -6.50
N VAL A 91 -0.29 11.85 -7.13
CA VAL A 91 0.05 10.65 -7.90
C VAL A 91 0.14 9.42 -7.00
N GLY A 92 0.70 9.57 -5.79
CA GLY A 92 0.81 8.48 -4.81
C GLY A 92 -0.54 7.91 -4.40
N VAL A 93 -1.52 8.77 -4.08
CA VAL A 93 -2.88 8.35 -3.69
C VAL A 93 -3.62 7.71 -4.87
N MET A 94 -3.49 8.27 -6.07
CA MET A 94 -4.10 7.71 -7.29
C MET A 94 -3.57 6.31 -7.60
N ILE A 95 -2.26 6.10 -7.56
CA ILE A 95 -1.65 4.79 -7.78
C ILE A 95 -2.08 3.82 -6.66
N TYR A 96 -2.09 4.28 -5.40
CA TYR A 96 -2.52 3.43 -4.30
C TYR A 96 -3.95 2.94 -4.50
N TRP A 97 -4.88 3.79 -4.90
CA TRP A 97 -6.28 3.40 -5.15
C TRP A 97 -6.41 2.23 -6.14
N PHE A 98 -5.59 2.18 -7.19
CA PHE A 98 -5.59 1.06 -8.14
C PHE A 98 -5.11 -0.26 -7.54
N PHE A 99 -4.15 -0.22 -6.60
CA PHE A 99 -3.56 -1.41 -5.98
C PHE A 99 -4.01 -1.62 -4.53
N ALA A 100 -4.99 -0.85 -4.06
CA ALA A 100 -5.36 -0.77 -2.66
C ALA A 100 -6.00 -2.08 -2.21
N THR A 101 -5.28 -2.81 -1.36
CA THR A 101 -5.82 -4.00 -0.67
C THR A 101 -6.61 -3.63 0.59
N SER A 102 -6.45 -2.40 1.11
CA SER A 102 -7.13 -1.90 2.30
C SER A 102 -7.83 -0.56 2.00
N LYS A 103 -9.10 -0.45 2.43
CA LYS A 103 -9.95 0.73 2.21
C LYS A 103 -9.67 1.90 3.15
N ASP A 104 -8.93 1.67 4.26
CA ASP A 104 -8.76 2.64 5.34
C ASP A 104 -7.34 3.23 5.43
N VAL A 105 -6.39 2.74 4.61
CA VAL A 105 -4.99 3.18 4.67
C VAL A 105 -4.79 4.33 3.69
N THR A 106 -4.56 5.53 4.21
CA THR A 106 -4.13 6.67 3.40
C THR A 106 -2.61 6.68 3.31
N ILE A 107 -2.08 6.60 2.09
CA ILE A 107 -0.66 6.79 1.83
C ILE A 107 -0.43 8.27 1.52
N GLY A 108 0.55 8.87 2.20
CA GLY A 108 0.96 10.24 1.97
C GLY A 108 2.44 10.43 2.23
N PRO A 109 3.02 11.57 1.80
CA PRO A 109 4.38 11.92 2.16
C PRO A 109 4.51 12.03 3.69
N VAL A 110 5.67 11.65 4.22
CA VAL A 110 5.96 11.65 5.65
C VAL A 110 7.11 12.62 5.93
N ALA A 111 7.04 13.36 7.03
CA ALA A 111 8.06 14.35 7.40
C ALA A 111 9.47 13.75 7.44
N VAL A 112 9.62 12.58 8.08
CA VAL A 112 10.92 11.89 8.23
C VAL A 112 11.51 11.52 6.86
N MET A 113 10.69 10.98 5.96
CA MET A 113 11.13 10.64 4.59
C MET A 113 11.53 11.87 3.79
N SER A 114 10.86 13.00 4.04
CA SER A 114 11.14 14.27 3.35
C SER A 114 12.48 14.87 3.79
N ILE A 115 12.78 14.83 5.10
CA ILE A 115 14.08 15.27 5.65
C ILE A 115 15.21 14.39 5.12
N LEU A 116 15.04 13.06 5.14
CA LEU A 116 16.04 12.12 4.64
C LEU A 116 16.31 12.34 3.15
N THR A 117 15.26 12.53 2.36
CA THR A 117 15.39 12.86 0.93
C THR A 117 16.16 14.17 0.75
N GLY A 118 15.83 15.22 1.52
CA GLY A 118 16.57 16.49 1.50
C GLY A 118 18.07 16.34 1.79
N THR A 119 18.44 15.52 2.78
CA THR A 119 19.85 15.26 3.11
C THR A 119 20.60 14.54 1.98
N ILE A 120 19.95 13.56 1.33
CA ILE A 120 20.53 12.83 0.20
C ILE A 120 20.71 13.77 -0.99
N LEU A 121 19.72 14.63 -1.26
CA LEU A 121 19.78 15.62 -2.31
C LEU A 121 20.95 16.60 -2.11
N ASP A 122 21.13 17.11 -0.89
CA ASP A 122 22.25 18.01 -0.58
C ASP A 122 23.60 17.34 -0.82
N ASP A 123 23.76 16.09 -0.38
CA ASP A 123 25.03 15.38 -0.49
C ASP A 123 25.37 15.05 -1.95
N VAL A 124 24.37 14.69 -2.76
CA VAL A 124 24.55 14.48 -4.21
C VAL A 124 24.84 15.81 -4.92
N HIS A 125 24.14 16.89 -4.56
CA HIS A 125 24.33 18.20 -5.20
C HIS A 125 25.70 18.82 -4.89
N LYS A 126 26.29 18.55 -3.72
CA LYS A 126 27.67 18.96 -3.41
C LYS A 126 28.70 18.34 -4.36
N ILE A 127 28.47 17.09 -4.80
CA ILE A 127 29.38 16.36 -5.68
C ILE A 127 29.12 16.75 -7.14
N HIS A 128 27.85 16.92 -7.51
CA HIS A 128 27.41 17.27 -8.85
C HIS A 128 26.46 18.49 -8.85
N PRO A 129 27.01 19.72 -8.78
CA PRO A 129 26.21 20.95 -8.73
C PRO A 129 25.51 21.27 -10.06
N GLU A 130 25.88 20.57 -11.14
CA GLU A 130 25.35 20.71 -12.49
C GLU A 130 23.90 20.20 -12.65
N TYR A 131 23.43 19.33 -11.74
CA TYR A 131 22.07 18.80 -11.79
C TYR A 131 21.14 19.53 -10.83
N GLU A 132 19.93 19.84 -11.34
CA GLU A 132 18.87 20.39 -10.51
C GLU A 132 18.34 19.35 -9.50
N LEU A 133 17.99 19.82 -8.30
CA LEU A 133 17.50 18.97 -7.19
C LEU A 133 16.30 18.11 -7.58
N HIS A 134 15.42 18.62 -8.46
CA HIS A 134 14.22 17.90 -8.87
C HIS A 134 14.54 16.65 -9.73
N ILE A 135 15.61 16.69 -10.52
CA ILE A 135 16.05 15.56 -11.34
C ILE A 135 16.60 14.46 -10.43
N ILE A 136 17.45 14.84 -9.47
CA ILE A 136 18.02 13.93 -8.47
C ILE A 136 16.91 13.25 -7.66
N ALA A 137 15.91 14.01 -7.21
CA ALA A 137 14.76 13.48 -6.48
C ALA A 137 13.97 12.46 -7.32
N SER A 138 13.72 12.75 -8.59
CA SER A 138 12.97 11.85 -9.48
C SER A 138 13.73 10.54 -9.73
N ALA A 139 15.05 10.59 -9.93
CA ALA A 139 15.88 9.40 -10.09
C ALA A 139 15.91 8.55 -8.81
N LEU A 140 16.06 9.21 -7.64
CA LEU A 140 16.00 8.55 -6.35
C LEU A 140 14.66 7.84 -6.13
N ALA A 141 13.55 8.49 -6.46
CA ALA A 141 12.20 7.92 -6.34
C ALA A 141 12.04 6.67 -7.21
N ILE A 142 12.56 6.66 -8.44
CA ILE A 142 12.52 5.49 -9.34
C ILE A 142 13.33 4.33 -8.75
N ILE A 143 14.56 4.60 -8.28
CA ILE A 143 15.43 3.56 -7.70
C ILE A 143 14.77 2.94 -6.46
N ILE A 144 14.26 3.78 -5.54
CA ILE A 144 13.55 3.31 -4.35
C ILE A 144 12.30 2.51 -4.76
N GLY A 145 11.54 2.98 -5.74
CA GLY A 145 10.38 2.27 -6.28
C GLY A 145 10.72 0.88 -6.81
N CYS A 146 11.83 0.74 -7.55
CA CYS A 146 12.32 -0.55 -8.02
C CYS A 146 12.71 -1.48 -6.86
N ILE A 147 13.39 -0.97 -5.83
CA ILE A 147 13.78 -1.76 -4.65
C ILE A 147 12.54 -2.23 -3.88
N VAL A 148 11.58 -1.33 -3.64
CA VAL A 148 10.32 -1.67 -2.96
C VAL A 148 9.51 -2.69 -3.77
N CYS A 149 9.47 -2.53 -5.09
CA CYS A 149 8.84 -3.50 -5.99
C CYS A 149 9.51 -4.88 -5.88
N ALA A 150 10.84 -4.93 -5.86
CA ALA A 150 11.58 -6.17 -5.65
C ALA A 150 11.25 -6.81 -4.29
N PHE A 151 11.22 -6.05 -3.19
CA PHE A 151 10.82 -6.57 -1.87
C PHE A 151 9.39 -7.10 -1.85
N GLY A 152 8.48 -6.47 -2.60
CA GLY A 152 7.12 -6.96 -2.83
C GLY A 152 7.10 -8.32 -3.55
N ILE A 153 7.86 -8.45 -4.63
CA ILE A 153 7.97 -9.69 -5.43
C ILE A 153 8.56 -10.83 -4.60
N PHE A 154 9.63 -10.56 -3.83
CA PHE A 154 10.25 -11.54 -2.94
C PHE A 154 9.45 -11.81 -1.67
N ARG A 155 8.33 -11.10 -1.46
CA ARG A 155 7.44 -11.24 -0.30
C ARG A 155 8.18 -11.10 1.04
N ILE A 156 9.13 -10.16 1.11
CA ILE A 156 9.97 -9.91 2.30
C ILE A 156 9.19 -9.17 3.42
N GLY A 157 7.90 -8.88 3.20
CA GLY A 157 7.03 -8.22 4.20
C GLY A 157 6.98 -8.92 5.58
N PHE A 158 7.35 -10.20 5.67
CA PHE A 158 7.52 -10.89 6.95
C PHE A 158 8.54 -10.21 7.89
N LEU A 159 9.58 -9.57 7.34
CA LEU A 159 10.63 -8.90 8.11
C LEU A 159 10.11 -7.69 8.89
N VAL A 160 9.08 -7.01 8.37
CA VAL A 160 8.46 -5.85 9.02
C VAL A 160 7.80 -6.25 10.35
N ASN A 161 7.33 -7.49 10.48
CA ASN A 161 6.72 -7.99 11.72
C ASN A 161 7.74 -8.19 12.86
N PHE A 162 9.04 -8.13 12.58
CA PHE A 162 10.09 -8.22 13.59
C PHE A 162 10.52 -6.85 14.14
N ILE A 163 9.99 -5.75 13.59
CA ILE A 163 10.30 -4.41 14.08
C ILE A 163 9.46 -4.15 15.33
N PRO A 164 10.08 -3.94 16.51
CA PRO A 164 9.34 -3.70 17.73
C PRO A 164 8.63 -2.33 17.68
N LEU A 165 7.35 -2.31 18.06
CA LEU A 165 6.53 -1.09 18.19
C LEU A 165 7.21 0.07 18.94
N PRO A 166 7.93 -0.12 20.07
CA PRO A 166 8.60 0.99 20.73
C PRO A 166 9.72 1.62 19.90
N ALA A 167 10.39 0.88 19.01
CA ALA A 167 11.41 1.45 18.13
C ALA A 167 10.78 2.32 17.02
N LEU A 168 9.62 1.89 16.50
CA LEU A 168 8.84 2.70 15.55
C LEU A 168 8.36 4.00 16.19
N ALA A 169 7.79 3.93 17.40
CA ALA A 169 7.30 5.09 18.13
C ALA A 169 8.41 6.07 18.57
N ALA A 170 9.65 5.60 18.73
CA ALA A 170 10.79 6.47 19.02
C ALA A 170 11.34 7.18 17.77
N PHE A 171 11.07 6.65 16.57
CA PHE A 171 11.56 7.19 15.31
C PHE A 171 10.56 8.17 14.65
N THR A 172 9.27 8.00 14.92
CA THR A 172 8.17 8.87 14.44
C THR A 172 7.82 9.94 15.45
#